data_AF-A0AA88UCL5-F1
#
_entry.id   AF-A0AA88UCL5-F1
#
_cell.length_a   1.000
_cell.length_b   1.000
_cell.length_c   1.000
_cell.angle_alpha   90.00
_cell.angle_beta   90.00
_cell.angle_gamma   90.00
#
_symmetry.space_group_name_H-M   'P 1'
#
loop_
_entity.id
_entity.type
_entity.pdbx_description
1 polymer ?
#
loop_
_entity_poly.entity_id
_entity_poly.type
_entity_poly.pdbx_seq_one_letter_code
_entity_poly.pdbx_strand_id
1 'polypeptide(L)'
;MVVSEKRYREVEVEYNAKEKMPRVKVSCLPLLKQAGKFYTPKIFELFKKQWEKSLLALVGNKQDKCRLEEYLIVSCDEEGEYVVTYDEENATLSCSCRKFETVGILCGHALKVLDVLGVKYIPEIYILKRWTRGARDGCALEDDGLDIHRSEGLDISDRYRELWPDAVRLAHKASEFKDGYVLYKTRMKELDKEIEELRKKHYEFMDHGCELNGSRGVDKSAIESLFGNVKGIKKRGGPPKKGGRLG
;
A
#
# COMPACT_ATOMS: atom_id res chain seq x y z
N MET A 1 21.35 42.71 -51.70
CA MET A 1 20.57 43.18 -50.53
C MET A 1 19.48 42.18 -50.10
N VAL A 2 18.72 41.58 -51.03
CA VAL A 2 17.59 40.67 -50.72
C VAL A 2 17.97 39.38 -49.95
N VAL A 3 19.19 38.86 -50.13
CA VAL A 3 19.62 37.60 -49.51
C VAL A 3 19.93 37.75 -48.01
N SER A 4 20.53 38.86 -47.58
CA SER A 4 20.83 39.06 -46.15
C SER A 4 19.55 39.30 -45.35
N GLU A 5 18.56 39.94 -45.96
CA GLU A 5 17.27 40.24 -45.34
C GLU A 5 16.41 38.98 -45.16
N LYS A 6 16.43 38.04 -46.13
CA LYS A 6 15.85 36.70 -45.94
C LYS A 6 16.52 35.93 -44.82
N ARG A 7 17.86 35.95 -44.78
CA ARG A 7 18.65 35.27 -43.74
C ARG A 7 18.40 35.85 -42.35
N TYR A 8 18.20 37.17 -42.25
CA TYR A 8 17.82 37.83 -41.00
C TYR A 8 16.44 37.42 -40.52
N ARG A 9 15.44 37.35 -41.43
CA ARG A 9 14.09 36.85 -41.09
C ARG A 9 14.08 35.40 -40.65
N GLU A 10 14.88 34.52 -41.27
CA GLU A 10 15.01 33.12 -40.84
C GLU A 10 15.56 33.01 -39.41
N VAL A 11 16.63 33.77 -39.10
CA VAL A 11 17.21 33.82 -37.75
C VAL A 11 16.22 34.37 -36.72
N GLU A 12 15.46 35.40 -37.07
CA GLU A 12 14.43 35.97 -36.20
C GLU A 12 13.26 35.00 -35.96
N VAL A 13 12.85 34.23 -36.97
CA VAL A 13 11.84 33.18 -36.85
C VAL A 13 12.33 32.04 -35.96
N GLU A 14 13.57 31.57 -36.15
CA GLU A 14 14.16 30.55 -35.30
C GLU A 14 14.33 31.01 -33.84
N TYR A 15 14.76 32.27 -33.65
CA TYR A 15 14.89 32.87 -32.32
C TYR A 15 13.52 32.95 -31.62
N ASN A 16 12.51 33.47 -32.32
CA ASN A 16 11.15 33.53 -31.80
C ASN A 16 10.56 32.14 -31.52
N ALA A 17 10.85 31.13 -32.36
CA ALA A 17 10.39 29.76 -32.15
C ALA A 17 11.02 29.12 -30.91
N LYS A 18 12.30 29.41 -30.63
CA LYS A 18 13.01 28.93 -29.43
C LYS A 18 12.55 29.65 -28.16
N GLU A 19 12.32 30.97 -28.22
CA GLU A 19 11.86 31.78 -27.08
C GLU A 19 10.39 31.53 -26.72
N LYS A 20 9.54 31.25 -27.71
CA LYS A 20 8.08 31.10 -27.56
C LYS A 20 7.62 29.65 -27.52
N MET A 21 8.46 28.73 -27.04
CA MET A 21 8.05 27.35 -26.84
C MET A 21 6.80 27.31 -25.92
N PRO A 22 5.70 26.67 -26.35
CA PRO A 22 4.49 26.60 -25.55
C PRO A 22 4.78 25.97 -24.18
N ARG A 23 4.45 26.68 -23.11
CA ARG A 23 4.53 26.12 -21.75
C ARG A 23 3.42 25.08 -21.58
N VAL A 24 3.78 23.80 -21.61
CA VAL A 24 2.85 22.70 -21.35
C VAL A 24 2.48 22.69 -19.86
N LYS A 25 1.21 22.99 -19.55
CA LYS A 25 0.70 22.98 -18.16
C LYS A 25 0.25 21.57 -17.76
N VAL A 26 1.19 20.74 -17.33
CA VAL A 26 0.91 19.37 -16.85
C VAL A 26 0.05 19.35 -15.58
N SER A 27 0.05 20.43 -14.80
CA SER A 27 -0.77 20.58 -13.58
C SER A 27 -2.28 20.61 -13.82
N CYS A 28 -2.76 20.64 -15.07
CA CYS A 28 -4.19 20.62 -15.37
C CYS A 28 -4.81 19.22 -15.26
N LEU A 29 -4.00 18.16 -15.23
CA LEU A 29 -4.45 16.77 -15.22
C LEU A 29 -5.19 16.41 -13.93
N PRO A 30 -6.39 15.78 -14.01
CA PRO A 30 -7.20 15.45 -12.82
C PRO A 30 -6.44 14.64 -11.76
N LEU A 31 -5.67 13.64 -12.22
CA LEU A 31 -4.86 12.77 -11.36
C LEU A 31 -3.84 13.58 -10.53
N LEU A 32 -3.08 14.47 -11.17
CA LEU A 32 -2.09 15.31 -10.49
C LEU A 32 -2.74 16.38 -9.61
N LYS A 33 -3.90 16.92 -9.99
CA LYS A 33 -4.67 17.83 -9.14
C LYS A 33 -5.14 17.15 -7.85
N GLN A 34 -5.70 15.95 -7.98
CA GLN A 34 -6.13 15.15 -6.83
C GLN A 34 -4.94 14.81 -5.93
N ALA A 35 -3.83 14.32 -6.49
CA ALA A 35 -2.61 14.05 -5.75
C ALA A 35 -2.10 15.29 -5.00
N GLY A 36 -2.11 16.45 -5.65
CA GLY A 36 -1.70 17.72 -5.05
C GLY A 36 -2.61 18.19 -3.92
N LYS A 37 -3.91 17.87 -3.99
CA LYS A 37 -4.89 18.15 -2.93
C LYS A 37 -4.63 17.30 -1.69
N PHE A 38 -4.44 16.00 -1.86
CA PHE A 38 -4.32 15.08 -0.73
C PHE A 38 -2.90 15.01 -0.16
N TYR A 39 -1.88 14.89 -1.01
CA TYR A 39 -0.52 14.60 -0.56
C TYR A 39 0.20 15.84 0.01
N THR A 40 1.08 15.57 0.97
CA THR A 40 2.10 16.56 1.38
C THR A 40 3.05 16.87 0.20
N PRO A 41 3.70 18.04 0.15
CA PRO A 41 4.58 18.40 -0.97
C PRO A 41 5.66 17.36 -1.28
N LYS A 42 6.27 16.76 -0.26
CA LYS A 42 7.30 15.72 -0.42
C LYS A 42 6.75 14.44 -1.06
N ILE A 43 5.56 14.02 -0.65
CA ILE A 43 4.91 12.83 -1.21
C ILE A 43 4.39 13.10 -2.62
N PHE A 44 3.84 14.29 -2.86
CA PHE A 44 3.44 14.71 -4.19
C PHE A 44 4.61 14.61 -5.18
N GLU A 45 5.82 15.02 -4.79
CA GLU A 45 7.00 14.91 -5.64
C GLU A 45 7.38 13.45 -5.93
N LEU A 46 7.27 12.55 -4.94
CA LEU A 46 7.49 11.11 -5.17
C LEU A 46 6.45 10.52 -6.12
N PHE A 47 5.18 10.88 -5.94
CA PHE A 47 4.10 10.48 -6.83
C PHE A 47 4.31 11.01 -8.25
N LYS A 48 4.65 12.30 -8.39
CA LYS A 48 4.91 12.95 -9.68
C LYS A 48 6.01 12.22 -10.45
N LYS A 49 7.10 11.81 -9.78
CA LYS A 49 8.15 10.99 -10.40
C LYS A 49 7.62 9.64 -10.90
N GLN A 50 6.72 8.98 -10.17
CA GLN A 50 6.10 7.74 -10.65
C GLN A 50 5.17 8.00 -11.84
N TRP A 51 4.42 9.09 -11.81
CA TRP A 51 3.58 9.50 -12.92
C TRP A 51 4.41 9.82 -14.18
N GLU A 52 5.52 10.54 -14.06
CA GLU A 52 6.44 10.79 -15.18
C GLU A 52 7.00 9.49 -15.76
N LYS A 53 7.38 8.52 -14.92
CA LYS A 53 7.77 7.17 -15.35
C LYS A 53 6.67 6.46 -16.12
N SER A 54 5.42 6.60 -15.70
CA SER A 54 4.30 5.95 -16.39
C SER A 54 4.13 6.44 -17.83
N LEU A 55 4.53 7.69 -18.14
CA LEU A 55 4.49 8.21 -19.50
C LEU A 55 5.49 7.54 -20.44
N LEU A 56 6.59 7.02 -19.88
CA LEU A 56 7.63 6.32 -20.62
C LEU A 56 7.39 4.80 -20.66
N ALA A 57 6.42 4.30 -19.90
CA ALA A 57 6.11 2.88 -19.85
C ALA A 57 5.29 2.44 -21.07
N LEU A 58 5.65 1.28 -21.62
CA LEU A 58 4.95 0.63 -22.73
C LEU A 58 4.14 -0.55 -22.21
N VAL A 59 2.97 -0.75 -22.81
CA VAL A 59 2.14 -1.93 -22.56
C VAL A 59 2.49 -2.97 -23.61
N GLY A 60 2.98 -4.12 -23.16
CA GLY A 60 3.24 -5.28 -24.00
C GLY A 60 1.95 -6.07 -24.22
N ASN A 61 1.85 -7.24 -23.60
CA ASN A 61 0.69 -8.13 -23.72
C ASN A 61 -0.33 -7.91 -22.59
N LYS A 62 -1.61 -8.00 -22.95
CA LYS A 62 -2.73 -8.16 -22.03
C LYS A 62 -3.11 -9.65 -22.00
N GLN A 63 -3.18 -10.26 -20.82
CA GLN A 63 -3.73 -11.59 -20.61
C GLN A 63 -4.99 -11.49 -19.77
N ASP A 64 -6.05 -12.13 -20.22
CA ASP A 64 -7.30 -12.23 -19.48
C ASP A 64 -7.35 -13.59 -18.77
N LYS A 65 -7.31 -13.58 -17.44
CA LYS A 65 -7.33 -14.81 -16.62
C LYS A 65 -8.58 -14.81 -15.76
N CYS A 66 -9.68 -15.37 -16.26
CA CYS A 66 -10.96 -15.61 -15.57
C CYS A 66 -11.59 -14.41 -14.83
N ARG A 67 -10.91 -13.88 -13.79
CA ARG A 67 -11.31 -12.79 -12.90
C ARG A 67 -10.29 -11.64 -12.81
N LEU A 68 -9.10 -11.80 -13.41
CA LEU A 68 -8.00 -10.85 -13.29
C LEU A 68 -7.47 -10.49 -14.69
N GLU A 69 -7.29 -9.20 -14.91
CA GLU A 69 -6.63 -8.69 -16.11
C GLU A 69 -5.14 -8.46 -15.81
N GLU A 70 -4.27 -9.16 -16.52
CA GLU A 70 -2.82 -9.00 -16.39
C GLU A 70 -2.26 -8.16 -17.54
N TYR A 71 -1.49 -7.14 -17.19
CA TYR A 71 -0.82 -6.23 -18.10
C TYR A 71 0.70 -6.38 -17.94
N LEU A 72 1.38 -6.74 -19.02
CA LEU A 72 2.83 -6.70 -19.08
C LEU A 72 3.28 -5.28 -19.40
N ILE A 73 4.09 -4.70 -18.51
CA ILE A 73 4.60 -3.33 -18.64
C ILE A 73 6.11 -3.39 -18.81
N VAL A 74 6.60 -2.74 -19.87
CA VAL A 74 8.03 -2.56 -20.15
C VAL A 74 8.37 -1.10 -19.86
N SER A 75 9.30 -0.88 -18.95
CA SER A 75 9.77 0.46 -18.60
C SER A 75 11.02 0.82 -19.40
N CYS A 76 11.07 2.02 -19.96
CA CYS A 76 12.25 2.47 -20.72
C CYS A 76 13.49 2.70 -19.85
N ASP A 77 13.30 2.94 -18.56
CA ASP A 77 14.33 3.38 -17.61
C ASP A 77 14.65 2.36 -16.50
N GLU A 78 14.04 1.16 -16.54
CA GLU A 78 14.33 0.05 -15.63
C GLU A 78 14.50 -1.26 -16.44
N GLU A 79 15.53 -2.04 -16.17
CA GLU A 79 15.72 -3.35 -16.81
C GLU A 79 14.69 -4.35 -16.27
N GLY A 80 13.71 -4.72 -17.10
CA GLY A 80 12.78 -5.81 -16.80
C GLY A 80 11.36 -5.59 -17.29
N GLU A 81 10.59 -6.67 -17.29
CA GLU A 81 9.16 -6.65 -17.53
C GLU A 81 8.42 -6.76 -16.20
N TYR A 82 7.40 -5.93 -16.01
CA TYR A 82 6.59 -5.89 -14.80
C TYR A 82 5.17 -6.33 -15.10
N VAL A 83 4.62 -7.19 -14.25
CA VAL A 83 3.23 -7.62 -14.37
C VAL A 83 2.39 -6.75 -13.45
N VAL A 84 1.35 -6.16 -14.01
CA VAL A 84 0.33 -5.44 -13.27
C VAL A 84 -0.97 -6.22 -13.39
N THR A 85 -1.54 -6.60 -12.26
CA THR A 85 -2.80 -7.34 -12.18
C THR A 85 -3.89 -6.38 -11.75
N TYR A 86 -4.96 -6.31 -12.51
CA TYR A 86 -6.17 -5.57 -12.19
C TYR A 86 -7.31 -6.54 -11.88
N ASP A 87 -7.97 -6.30 -10.75
CA ASP A 87 -9.15 -7.00 -10.28
C ASP A 87 -10.34 -6.06 -10.47
N GLU A 88 -11.20 -6.39 -11.43
CA GLU A 88 -12.36 -5.57 -11.79
C GLU A 88 -13.43 -5.57 -10.68
N GLU A 89 -13.62 -6.70 -9.98
CA GLU A 89 -14.66 -6.85 -8.95
C GLU A 89 -14.34 -5.98 -7.73
N ASN A 90 -13.08 -5.97 -7.31
CA ASN A 90 -12.63 -5.17 -6.18
C ASN A 90 -12.10 -3.78 -6.59
N ALA A 91 -12.07 -3.47 -7.89
CA ALA A 91 -11.44 -2.29 -8.47
C ALA A 91 -10.01 -2.06 -7.94
N THR A 92 -9.26 -3.15 -7.76
CA THR A 92 -7.89 -3.11 -7.22
C THR A 92 -6.86 -3.47 -8.27
N LEU A 93 -5.65 -3.03 -8.01
CA LEU A 93 -4.50 -3.09 -8.87
C LEU A 93 -3.27 -3.44 -8.01
N SER A 94 -2.55 -4.49 -8.40
CA SER A 94 -1.26 -4.87 -7.81
C SER A 94 -0.18 -4.93 -8.88
N CYS A 95 1.06 -4.64 -8.52
CA CYS A 95 2.19 -4.68 -9.43
C CYS A 95 3.31 -5.56 -8.85
N SER A 96 3.94 -6.37 -9.70
CA SER A 96 5.06 -7.23 -9.32
C SER A 96 6.25 -6.49 -8.69
N CYS A 97 6.39 -5.18 -8.93
CA CYS A 97 7.42 -4.35 -8.29
C CYS A 97 7.15 -4.06 -6.79
N ARG A 98 5.94 -4.33 -6.30
CA ARG A 98 5.49 -4.19 -4.91
C ARG A 98 5.72 -2.80 -4.27
N LYS A 99 5.76 -1.74 -5.08
CA LYS A 99 6.08 -0.39 -4.59
C LYS A 99 4.98 0.20 -3.71
N PHE A 100 3.72 -0.12 -3.97
CA PHE A 100 2.63 0.34 -3.13
C PHE A 100 2.66 -0.35 -1.77
N GLU A 101 2.99 -1.64 -1.75
CA GLU A 101 3.08 -2.46 -0.56
C GLU A 101 4.27 -2.03 0.33
N THR A 102 5.38 -1.61 -0.28
CA THR A 102 6.60 -1.18 0.44
C THR A 102 6.61 0.31 0.80
N VAL A 103 6.17 1.18 -0.11
CA VAL A 103 6.23 2.66 0.05
C VAL A 103 4.84 3.26 0.28
N GLY A 104 3.78 2.64 -0.22
CA GLY A 104 2.42 3.19 -0.17
C GLY A 104 2.14 4.25 -1.22
N ILE A 105 2.90 4.23 -2.32
CA ILE A 105 2.68 5.10 -3.47
C ILE A 105 2.64 4.20 -4.71
N LEU A 106 1.64 4.39 -5.55
CA LEU A 106 1.52 3.66 -6.82
C LEU A 106 2.78 3.85 -7.67
N CYS A 107 3.31 2.74 -8.21
CA CYS A 107 4.44 2.78 -9.14
C CYS A 107 4.01 3.29 -10.52
N GLY A 108 5.01 3.67 -11.33
CA GLY A 108 4.77 4.05 -12.72
C GLY A 108 4.04 2.97 -13.53
N HIS A 109 4.31 1.69 -13.27
CA HIS A 109 3.64 0.57 -13.96
C HIS A 109 2.14 0.54 -13.66
N ALA A 110 1.76 0.66 -12.38
CA ALA A 110 0.37 0.70 -11.97
C ALA A 110 -0.36 1.94 -12.51
N LEU A 111 0.31 3.09 -12.48
CA LEU A 111 -0.22 4.33 -13.06
C LEU A 111 -0.42 4.23 -14.58
N LYS A 112 0.45 3.48 -15.28
CA LYS A 112 0.29 3.22 -16.71
C LYS A 112 -0.96 2.38 -16.99
N VAL A 113 -1.23 1.37 -16.16
CA VAL A 113 -2.46 0.57 -16.32
C VAL A 113 -3.71 1.39 -15.99
N LEU A 114 -3.69 2.26 -14.97
CA LEU A 114 -4.81 3.18 -14.72
C LEU A 114 -5.10 4.10 -15.92
N ASP A 115 -4.05 4.60 -16.58
CA ASP A 115 -4.17 5.41 -17.81
C ASP A 115 -4.82 4.60 -18.94
N VAL A 116 -4.40 3.35 -19.14
CA VAL A 116 -5.00 2.43 -20.14
C VAL A 116 -6.47 2.12 -19.84
N LEU A 117 -6.82 1.97 -18.56
CA LEU A 117 -8.19 1.76 -18.09
C LEU A 117 -9.04 3.05 -18.11
N GLY A 118 -8.45 4.19 -18.50
CA GLY A 118 -9.15 5.48 -18.55
C GLY A 118 -9.50 6.06 -17.18
N VAL A 119 -8.87 5.57 -16.11
CA VAL A 119 -9.10 6.01 -14.73
C VAL A 119 -8.42 7.35 -14.51
N LYS A 120 -9.22 8.41 -14.33
CA LYS A 120 -8.74 9.80 -14.24
C LYS A 120 -8.28 10.21 -12.85
N TYR A 121 -8.66 9.45 -11.82
CA TYR A 121 -8.44 9.75 -10.41
C TYR A 121 -7.82 8.55 -9.70
N ILE A 122 -6.95 8.79 -8.74
CA ILE A 122 -6.38 7.79 -7.85
C ILE A 122 -7.55 7.18 -7.06
N PRO A 123 -7.79 5.86 -7.13
CA PRO A 123 -8.78 5.21 -6.29
C PRO A 123 -8.43 5.40 -4.81
N GLU A 124 -9.44 5.61 -3.96
CA GLU A 124 -9.25 6.04 -2.58
C GLU A 124 -8.44 5.05 -1.74
N ILE A 125 -8.57 3.75 -2.04
CA ILE A 125 -7.79 2.68 -1.42
C ILE A 125 -6.27 2.86 -1.58
N TYR A 126 -5.83 3.63 -2.58
CA TYR A 126 -4.42 3.96 -2.82
C TYR A 126 -3.97 5.29 -2.19
N ILE A 127 -4.89 6.04 -1.56
CA ILE A 127 -4.59 7.30 -0.85
C ILE A 127 -4.47 7.02 0.65
N LEU A 128 -3.26 6.67 1.09
CA LEU A 128 -3.03 6.31 2.49
C LEU A 128 -3.03 7.53 3.41
N LYS A 129 -3.76 7.46 4.54
CA LYS A 129 -3.86 8.54 5.54
C LYS A 129 -2.51 9.10 5.98
N ARG A 130 -1.48 8.25 6.15
CA ARG A 130 -0.12 8.68 6.54
C ARG A 130 0.55 9.65 5.54
N TRP A 131 0.09 9.65 4.29
CA TRP A 131 0.65 10.42 3.19
C TRP A 131 -0.13 11.69 2.88
N THR A 132 -1.31 11.85 3.50
CA THR A 132 -2.14 13.04 3.32
C THR A 132 -1.67 14.19 4.21
N ARG A 133 -2.02 15.42 3.84
CA ARG A 133 -1.71 16.62 4.63
C ARG A 133 -2.29 16.58 6.05
N GLY A 134 -3.42 15.89 6.26
CA GLY A 134 -4.07 15.71 7.56
C GLY A 134 -3.42 14.69 8.49
N ALA A 135 -2.34 14.01 8.07
CA ALA A 135 -1.67 12.99 8.89
C ALA A 135 -1.11 13.52 10.23
N ARG A 136 -0.86 14.82 10.34
CA ARG A 136 -0.34 15.45 11.57
C ARG A 136 -1.42 16.09 12.46
N ASP A 137 -2.61 16.34 11.90
CA ASP A 137 -3.59 17.20 12.57
C ASP A 137 -4.71 16.41 13.28
N GLY A 138 -4.70 15.08 13.22
CA GLY A 138 -5.76 14.26 13.85
C GLY A 138 -7.15 14.48 13.25
N CYS A 139 -7.30 15.36 12.26
CA CYS A 139 -8.52 15.57 11.52
C CYS A 139 -8.76 14.35 10.63
N ALA A 140 -9.65 13.48 11.09
CA ALA A 140 -10.34 12.55 10.24
C ALA A 140 -10.89 13.33 9.03
N LEU A 141 -10.64 12.82 7.83
CA LEU A 141 -11.42 13.24 6.68
C LEU A 141 -12.88 13.01 7.06
N GLU A 142 -13.71 14.03 6.86
CA GLU A 142 -15.15 13.91 6.96
C GLU A 142 -15.56 12.72 6.11
N ASP A 143 -16.29 11.83 6.77
CA ASP A 143 -16.74 10.54 6.31
C ASP A 143 -17.98 10.76 5.42
N ASP A 144 -17.77 10.90 4.11
CA ASP A 144 -18.82 10.63 3.13
C ASP A 144 -19.01 9.10 3.10
N GLY A 145 -19.77 8.63 4.09
CA GLY A 145 -19.94 7.23 4.43
C GLY A 145 -20.22 6.32 3.24
N LEU A 146 -19.31 5.37 3.05
CA LEU A 146 -19.64 4.05 2.52
C LEU A 146 -19.16 3.02 3.54
N ASP A 147 -20.14 2.54 4.30
CA ASP A 147 -20.05 1.44 5.24
C ASP A 147 -19.71 0.16 4.48
N ILE A 148 -18.41 -0.12 4.32
CA ILE A 148 -17.96 -1.43 3.85
C ILE A 148 -18.01 -2.35 5.05
N HIS A 149 -19.09 -3.15 5.08
CA HIS A 149 -19.32 -4.33 5.90
C HIS A 149 -18.01 -4.92 6.47
N ARG A 150 -17.68 -4.50 7.69
CA ARG A 150 -16.56 -5.02 8.48
C ARG A 150 -16.90 -6.45 8.86
N SER A 151 -16.45 -7.39 8.04
CA SER A 151 -16.40 -8.82 8.39
C SER A 151 -15.66 -8.96 9.72
N GLU A 152 -16.25 -9.70 10.67
CA GLU A 152 -15.69 -9.97 11.99
C GLU A 152 -14.39 -10.78 11.87
N GLY A 153 -13.29 -10.07 11.65
CA GLY A 153 -11.92 -10.61 11.62
C GLY A 153 -10.96 -9.51 11.18
N LEU A 154 -9.89 -9.27 11.94
CA LEU A 154 -8.84 -8.33 11.53
C LEU A 154 -8.32 -8.75 10.15
N ASP A 155 -8.25 -7.84 9.18
CA ASP A 155 -7.69 -8.13 7.86
C ASP A 155 -6.21 -8.58 8.00
N ILE A 156 -5.69 -9.35 7.03
CA ILE A 156 -4.27 -9.76 7.00
C ILE A 156 -3.36 -8.55 7.19
N SER A 157 -3.74 -7.40 6.61
CA SER A 157 -3.00 -6.13 6.70
C SER A 157 -2.99 -5.56 8.12
N ASP A 158 -4.07 -5.73 8.88
CA ASP A 158 -4.18 -5.25 10.25
C ASP A 158 -3.31 -6.10 11.19
N ARG A 159 -3.38 -7.44 11.04
CA ARG A 159 -2.55 -8.38 11.81
C ARG A 159 -1.06 -8.16 11.53
N TYR A 160 -0.68 -7.95 10.27
CA TYR A 160 0.71 -7.65 9.91
C TYR A 160 1.18 -6.33 10.52
N ARG A 161 0.35 -5.28 10.47
CA ARG A 161 0.66 -3.96 11.03
C ARG A 161 0.88 -3.99 12.54
N GLU A 162 0.16 -4.86 13.25
CA GLU A 162 0.34 -5.05 14.70
C GLU A 162 1.60 -5.86 15.03
N LEU A 163 1.91 -6.92 14.28
CA LEU A 163 3.03 -7.82 14.56
C LEU A 163 4.41 -7.24 14.20
N TRP A 164 4.50 -6.47 13.11
CA TRP A 164 5.78 -6.04 12.55
C TRP A 164 6.63 -5.16 13.48
N PRO A 165 6.09 -4.13 14.16
CA PRO A 165 6.89 -3.28 15.06
C PRO A 165 7.56 -4.06 16.20
N ASP A 166 6.88 -5.10 16.71
CA ASP A 166 7.39 -5.96 17.77
C ASP A 166 8.53 -6.86 17.29
N ALA A 167 8.38 -7.46 16.11
CA ALA A 167 9.43 -8.27 15.49
C ALA A 167 10.70 -7.44 15.21
N VAL A 168 10.56 -6.23 14.64
CA VAL A 168 11.69 -5.33 14.37
C VAL A 168 12.40 -4.93 15.66
N ARG A 169 11.64 -4.58 16.70
CA ARG A 169 12.21 -4.20 18.00
C ARG A 169 12.99 -5.36 18.63
N LEU A 170 12.48 -6.59 18.55
CA LEU A 170 13.15 -7.78 19.07
C LEU A 170 14.41 -8.13 18.25
N ALA A 171 14.34 -8.02 16.92
CA ALA A 171 15.49 -8.24 16.04
C ALA A 171 16.62 -7.24 16.33
N HIS A 172 16.28 -5.96 16.53
CA HIS A 172 17.26 -4.93 16.91
C HIS A 172 17.96 -5.29 18.22
N LYS A 173 17.21 -5.54 19.29
CA LYS A 173 17.77 -5.93 20.60
C LYS A 173 18.63 -7.20 20.51
N ALA A 174 18.18 -8.19 19.74
CA ALA A 174 18.92 -9.42 19.54
C ALA A 174 20.25 -9.21 18.79
N SER A 175 20.32 -8.21 17.90
CA SER A 175 21.53 -7.92 17.13
C SER A 175 22.65 -7.26 17.94
N GLU A 176 22.35 -6.70 19.11
CA GLU A 176 23.32 -6.01 19.97
C GLU A 176 24.41 -6.95 20.52
N PHE A 177 24.15 -8.26 20.57
CA PHE A 177 25.12 -9.25 21.05
C PHE A 177 24.90 -10.64 20.43
N LYS A 178 26.00 -11.39 20.31
CA LYS A 178 26.06 -12.66 19.56
C LYS A 178 25.04 -13.71 20.04
N ASP A 179 24.89 -13.87 21.35
CA ASP A 179 23.98 -14.85 21.92
C ASP A 179 22.51 -14.47 21.68
N GLY A 180 22.20 -13.17 21.69
CA GLY A 180 20.88 -12.63 21.36
C GLY A 180 20.50 -12.96 19.91
N TYR A 181 21.44 -12.77 18.97
CA TYR A 181 21.24 -13.08 17.56
C TYR A 181 20.97 -14.58 17.35
N VAL A 182 21.76 -15.46 17.98
CA VAL A 182 21.58 -16.92 17.87
C VAL A 182 20.23 -17.34 18.46
N LEU A 183 19.85 -16.79 19.61
CA LEU A 183 18.56 -17.06 20.25
C LEU A 183 17.40 -16.62 19.34
N TYR A 184 17.42 -15.38 18.86
CA TYR A 184 16.36 -14.84 18.00
C TYR A 184 16.22 -15.66 16.70
N LYS A 185 17.34 -15.97 16.04
CA LYS A 185 17.32 -16.74 14.79
C LYS A 185 16.80 -18.17 14.99
N THR A 186 17.11 -18.79 16.13
CA THR A 186 16.60 -20.13 16.47
C THR A 186 15.10 -20.08 16.73
N ARG A 187 14.64 -19.15 17.58
CA ARG A 187 13.22 -19.02 17.92
C ARG A 187 12.35 -18.61 16.73
N MET A 188 12.84 -17.77 15.84
CA MET A 188 12.11 -17.41 14.61
C MET A 188 11.89 -18.62 13.69
N LYS A 189 12.87 -19.54 13.60
CA LYS A 189 12.71 -20.78 12.83
C LYS A 189 11.73 -21.76 13.46
N GLU A 190 11.65 -21.81 14.78
CA GLU A 190 10.66 -22.63 15.49
C GLU A 190 9.26 -22.07 15.26
N LEU A 191 9.09 -20.75 15.42
CA LEU A 191 7.82 -20.05 15.21
C LEU A 191 7.31 -20.18 13.77
N ASP A 192 8.21 -20.08 12.78
CA ASP A 192 7.87 -20.26 11.35
C ASP A 192 7.25 -21.64 11.09
N LYS A 193 7.81 -22.70 11.69
CA LYS A 193 7.25 -24.06 11.59
C LYS A 193 5.88 -24.16 12.25
N GLU A 194 5.73 -23.62 13.46
CA GLU A 194 4.44 -23.63 14.18
C GLU A 194 3.35 -22.89 13.39
N ILE A 195 3.67 -21.76 12.76
CA ILE A 195 2.75 -20.99 11.92
C ILE A 195 2.35 -21.80 10.69
N GLU A 196 3.29 -22.45 10.00
CA GLU A 196 2.98 -23.27 8.82
C GLU A 196 2.15 -24.51 9.18
N GLU A 197 2.34 -25.11 10.37
CA GLU A 197 1.48 -26.18 10.87
C GLU A 197 0.04 -25.69 11.18
N LEU A 198 -0.10 -24.54 11.82
CA LEU A 198 -1.41 -23.91 12.05
C LEU A 198 -2.11 -23.55 10.74
N ARG A 199 -1.35 -23.06 9.77
CA ARG A 199 -1.84 -22.71 8.43
C ARG A 199 -2.38 -23.94 7.71
N LYS A 200 -1.67 -25.07 7.74
CA LYS A 200 -2.16 -26.34 7.16
C LYS A 200 -3.47 -26.80 7.79
N LYS A 201 -3.55 -26.81 9.13
CA LYS A 201 -4.77 -27.16 9.87
C LYS A 201 -5.96 -26.25 9.53
N HIS A 202 -5.71 -24.97 9.28
CA HIS A 202 -6.73 -24.01 8.86
C HIS A 202 -7.30 -24.31 7.46
N TYR A 203 -6.46 -24.74 6.52
CA TYR A 203 -6.91 -25.11 5.17
C TYR A 203 -7.57 -26.50 5.12
N GLU A 204 -7.11 -27.46 5.93
CA GLU A 204 -7.76 -28.77 6.08
C GLU A 204 -9.18 -28.66 6.67
N PHE A 205 -9.44 -27.67 7.52
CA PHE A 205 -10.78 -27.38 8.08
C PHE A 205 -11.74 -26.74 7.07
N MET A 206 -11.23 -25.94 6.12
CA MET A 206 -12.07 -25.30 5.09
C MET A 206 -12.47 -26.25 3.95
N ASP A 207 -11.72 -27.33 3.70
CA ASP A 207 -12.00 -28.30 2.63
C ASP A 207 -13.13 -29.30 2.99
N HIS A 208 -13.46 -29.44 4.28
CA HIS A 208 -14.59 -30.27 4.76
C HIS A 208 -15.92 -29.52 4.95
N GLY A 209 -15.98 -28.21 4.68
CA GLY A 209 -17.19 -27.40 4.84
C GLY A 209 -18.10 -27.32 3.60
N CYS A 210 -17.75 -27.98 2.49
CA CYS A 210 -18.47 -27.85 1.21
C CYS A 210 -19.63 -28.85 1.03
N GLU A 211 -20.00 -29.61 2.07
CA GLU A 211 -21.29 -30.30 2.11
C GLU A 211 -22.06 -29.79 3.32
N LEU A 212 -22.95 -28.82 3.08
CA LEU A 212 -24.30 -28.66 3.64
C LEU A 212 -24.71 -27.18 3.56
N ASN A 213 -25.36 -26.81 2.45
CA ASN A 213 -26.18 -25.61 2.39
C ASN A 213 -27.40 -25.80 3.31
N GLY A 214 -27.55 -24.92 4.30
CA GLY A 214 -28.74 -24.87 5.14
C GLY A 214 -28.64 -23.81 6.21
N SER A 215 -29.28 -22.67 5.96
CA SER A 215 -29.52 -21.57 6.90
C SER A 215 -29.71 -22.00 8.37
N ARG A 216 -28.86 -21.53 9.29
CA ARG A 216 -29.20 -21.14 10.68
C ARG A 216 -27.98 -20.54 11.40
N GLY A 217 -28.26 -19.55 12.25
CA GLY A 217 -27.27 -18.67 12.88
C GLY A 217 -26.16 -19.40 13.64
N VAL A 218 -24.97 -18.80 13.61
CA VAL A 218 -23.79 -19.31 14.31
C VAL A 218 -23.98 -19.14 15.82
N ASP A 219 -23.90 -20.26 16.53
CA ASP A 219 -24.03 -20.38 17.98
C ASP A 219 -22.79 -19.77 18.67
N LYS A 220 -22.99 -18.70 19.46
CA LYS A 220 -21.93 -17.97 20.18
C LYS A 220 -21.16 -18.83 21.20
N SER A 221 -21.66 -20.00 21.57
CA SER A 221 -21.02 -20.88 22.56
C SER A 221 -19.73 -21.56 22.04
N ALA A 222 -19.57 -21.75 20.73
CA ALA A 222 -18.39 -22.39 20.16
C ALA A 222 -17.13 -21.50 20.19
N ILE A 223 -17.30 -20.17 20.08
CA ILE A 223 -16.20 -19.21 20.04
C ILE A 223 -15.59 -19.01 21.45
N GLU A 224 -16.39 -19.05 22.51
CA GLU A 224 -15.89 -18.91 23.89
C GLU A 224 -15.00 -20.08 24.34
N SER A 225 -15.14 -21.26 23.72
CA SER A 225 -14.30 -22.43 24.03
C SER A 225 -12.84 -22.30 23.58
N LEU A 226 -12.55 -21.44 22.58
CA LEU A 226 -11.21 -21.24 22.03
C LEU A 226 -10.31 -20.34 22.89
N PHE A 227 -10.89 -19.51 23.77
CA PHE A 227 -10.12 -18.56 24.61
C PHE A 227 -9.95 -19.00 26.07
N GLY A 228 -10.42 -20.20 26.42
CA GLY A 228 -10.53 -20.66 27.81
C GLY A 228 -9.24 -21.04 28.55
N ASN A 229 -8.06 -20.98 27.94
CA ASN A 229 -6.82 -21.48 28.57
C ASN A 229 -5.63 -20.52 28.42
N VAL A 230 -5.69 -19.35 29.05
CA VAL A 230 -4.48 -18.59 29.41
C VAL A 230 -4.38 -18.50 30.94
N LYS A 231 -3.50 -19.31 31.50
CA LYS A 231 -3.17 -19.32 32.93
C LYS A 231 -2.36 -18.05 33.30
N GLY A 232 -2.98 -17.18 34.11
CA GLY A 232 -2.35 -16.41 35.20
C GLY A 232 -1.34 -15.30 34.86
N ILE A 233 -1.82 -14.05 34.80
CA ILE A 233 -0.97 -12.87 35.01
C ILE A 233 -0.90 -12.56 36.52
N LYS A 234 0.30 -12.71 37.10
CA LYS A 234 0.61 -12.31 38.48
C LYS A 234 0.68 -10.78 38.56
N LYS A 235 -0.27 -10.15 39.26
CA LYS A 235 -0.26 -8.70 39.54
C LYS A 235 1.01 -8.34 40.33
N ARG A 236 1.84 -7.41 39.81
CA ARG A 236 2.85 -6.71 40.63
C ARG A 236 2.19 -5.49 41.29
N GLY A 237 2.31 -5.42 42.61
CA GLY A 237 1.75 -4.38 43.45
C GLY A 237 2.30 -3.00 43.14
N GLY A 238 1.41 -2.00 43.18
CA GLY A 238 1.77 -0.59 43.16
C GLY A 238 2.39 -0.14 44.50
N PRO A 239 3.16 0.95 44.51
CA PRO A 239 3.84 1.45 45.71
C PRO A 239 2.85 2.09 46.70
N PRO A 240 3.17 2.13 48.01
CA PRO A 240 2.25 2.58 49.04
C PRO A 240 2.06 4.10 49.05
N LYS A 241 0.80 4.54 49.20
CA LYS A 241 0.42 5.94 49.43
C LYS A 241 0.88 6.38 50.83
N LYS A 242 1.63 7.47 50.91
CA LYS A 242 1.98 8.15 52.18
C LYS A 242 0.70 8.70 52.83
N GLY A 243 0.48 8.35 54.09
CA GLY A 243 -0.59 8.91 54.91
C GLY A 243 -0.29 10.36 55.29
N GLY A 244 -1.25 11.25 55.04
CA GLY A 244 -1.32 12.55 55.68
C GLY A 244 -1.94 12.39 57.06
N ARG A 245 -1.22 12.84 58.09
CA ARG A 245 -1.72 12.95 59.46
C ARG A 245 -2.20 14.38 59.66
N LEU A 246 -3.49 14.54 59.94
CA LEU A 246 -4.05 15.71 60.59
C LEU A 246 -3.68 15.65 62.08
N GLY A 247 -3.28 16.80 62.63
CA GLY A 247 -2.85 16.99 64.02
C GLY A 247 -1.95 18.21 64.11
#